data_AF-A0A536DXF6-F1
#
_entry.id   AF-A0A536DXF6-F1
#
_cell.length_a   1.000
_cell.length_b   1.000
_cell.length_c   1.000
_cell.angle_alpha   90.00
_cell.angle_beta   90.00
_cell.angle_gamma   90.00
#
_symmetry.space_group_name_H-M   'P 1'
#
loop_
_entity.id
_entity.type
_entity.pdbx_description
1 polymer ?
#
loop_
_entity_poly.entity_id
_entity_poly.type
_entity_poly.pdbx_seq_one_letter_code
_entity_poly.pdbx_strand_id
1 'polypeptide(L)' 'MTRYVILGNSAAGLTAIDAIRERDRTGPITLISKEPAPAYSRVALPYILSKEKNLRQITLQDD' A
#
# COMPACT_ATOMS: atom_id res chain seq x y z
N MET A 1 -15.22 -11.19 -16.22
CA MET A 1 -14.21 -11.09 -15.16
C MET A 1 -13.62 -9.69 -15.23
N THR A 2 -13.76 -8.88 -14.17
CA THR A 2 -13.28 -7.49 -14.16
C THR A 2 -11.79 -7.47 -13.85
N ARG A 3 -11.04 -6.63 -14.56
CA ARG A 3 -9.61 -6.39 -14.31
C ARG A 3 -9.45 -5.00 -13.75
N TYR A 4 -8.77 -4.87 -12.60
CA TYR A 4 -8.60 -3.59 -11.93
C TYR A 4 -7.15 -3.13 -12.06
N VAL A 5 -6.96 -1.86 -12.38
CA VAL A 5 -5.64 -1.20 -12.35
C VAL A 5 -5.72 -0.07 -11.35
N ILE A 6 -4.80 -0.08 -10.38
CA ILE A 6 -4.70 0.95 -9.33
C ILE A 6 -3.38 1.68 -9.49
N LEU A 7 -3.43 3.00 -9.54
CA LEU A 7 -2.26 3.86 -9.65
C LEU A 7 -1.94 4.51 -8.29
N GLY A 8 -0.86 4.05 -7.66
CA GLY A 8 -0.36 4.51 -6.37
C GLY A 8 -0.59 3.50 -5.24
N ASN A 9 0.49 3.13 -4.52
CA ASN A 9 0.48 2.18 -3.40
C ASN A 9 0.41 2.85 -2.01
N SER A 10 -0.20 4.04 -1.92
CA SER A 10 -0.43 4.70 -0.63
C SER A 10 -1.76 4.22 0.00
N ALA A 11 -2.17 4.85 1.10
CA ALA A 11 -3.36 4.47 1.86
C ALA A 11 -4.60 4.30 0.97
N ALA A 12 -4.88 5.25 0.08
CA ALA A 12 -6.04 5.18 -0.82
C ALA A 12 -5.99 3.96 -1.77
N GLY A 13 -4.82 3.65 -2.31
CA GLY A 13 -4.65 2.51 -3.21
C GLY A 13 -4.83 1.17 -2.49
N LEU A 14 -4.29 1.05 -1.28
CA LEU A 14 -4.47 -0.15 -0.44
C LEU A 14 -5.94 -0.32 -0.04
N THR A 15 -6.60 0.75 0.43
CA THR A 15 -8.03 0.71 0.76
C THR A 15 -8.90 0.33 -0.45
N ALA A 16 -8.54 0.79 -1.65
CA ALA A 16 -9.23 0.38 -2.87
C ALA A 16 -9.06 -1.13 -3.14
N ILE A 17 -7.87 -1.69 -2.91
CA ILE A 17 -7.62 -3.14 -3.02
C ILE A 17 -8.51 -3.90 -2.04
N ASP A 18 -8.53 -3.50 -0.77
CA ASP A 18 -9.34 -4.15 0.28
C ASP A 18 -10.83 -4.11 -0.09
N ALA A 19 -11.34 -2.94 -0.50
CA ALA A 19 -12.72 -2.78 -0.93
C ALA A 19 -13.07 -3.63 -2.17
N ILE A 20 -12.14 -3.78 -3.12
CA ILE A 20 -12.32 -4.70 -4.24
C ILE A 20 -12.37 -6.13 -3.72
N ARG A 21 -11.47 -6.55 -2.82
CA ARG A 21 -11.41 -7.93 -2.30
C ARG A 21 -12.64 -8.34 -1.50
N GLU A 22 -13.32 -7.40 -0.85
CA GLU A 22 -14.62 -7.62 -0.22
C GLU A 22 -15.72 -7.99 -1.22
N ARG A 23 -15.66 -7.46 -2.45
CA ARG A 23 -16.72 -7.55 -3.48
C ARG A 23 -16.39 -8.53 -4.60
N ASP A 24 -15.11 -8.68 -4.89
CA ASP A 24 -14.53 -9.50 -5.95
C ASP A 24 -13.24 -10.16 -5.44
N ARG A 25 -13.41 -11.39 -4.95
CA ARG A 25 -12.34 -12.15 -4.30
C ARG A 25 -11.26 -12.64 -5.26
N THR A 26 -11.58 -12.78 -6.55
CA THR A 26 -10.70 -13.47 -7.52
C THR A 26 -10.33 -12.60 -8.72
N GLY A 27 -11.01 -11.47 -8.94
CA GLY A 27 -10.66 -10.52 -9.98
C GLY A 27 -9.18 -10.10 -9.90
N PRO A 28 -8.43 -10.14 -11.00
CA PRO A 28 -7.03 -9.74 -10.99
C PRO A 28 -6.90 -8.24 -10.74
N ILE A 29 -5.95 -7.87 -9.88
CA ILE A 29 -5.62 -6.48 -9.55
C ILE A 29 -4.16 -6.24 -9.90
N THR A 30 -3.90 -5.19 -10.68
CA THR A 30 -2.54 -4.69 -10.95
C THR A 30 -2.35 -3.36 -10.24
N LEU A 31 -1.40 -3.32 -9.30
CA LEU A 31 -0.99 -2.11 -8.60
C LEU A 31 0.28 -1.55 -9.24
N ILE A 32 0.24 -0.29 -9.68
CA ILE A 32 1.39 0.40 -10.27
C ILE A 32 1.70 1.60 -9.39
N SER A 33 2.94 1.70 -8.91
CA SER A 33 3.40 2.86 -8.15
C SER A 33 4.75 3.34 -8.69
N LYS A 34 5.01 4.66 -8.54
CA LYS A 34 6.34 5.24 -8.75
C LYS A 34 7.23 5.10 -7.52
N GLU A 35 6.67 4.74 -6.36
CA GLU A 35 7.45 4.55 -5.15
C GLU A 35 8.35 3.31 -5.30
N PRO A 36 9.67 3.43 -5.06
CA PRO A 36 10.59 2.30 -5.18
C PRO A 36 10.52 1.34 -3.99
N ALA A 37 9.81 1.73 -2.93
CA ALA A 37 9.67 0.96 -1.70
C ALA A 37 8.29 0.29 -1.61
N PRO A 38 8.17 -0.81 -0.83
CA PRO A 38 6.88 -1.34 -0.41
C PRO A 38 5.98 -0.26 0.19
N ALA A 39 4.67 -0.49 0.17
CA ALA A 39 3.73 0.49 0.71
C ALA A 39 4.03 0.79 2.18
N TYR A 40 4.11 2.07 2.56
CA TYR A 40 4.46 2.50 3.91
C TYR A 40 3.56 3.63 4.40
N SER A 41 3.50 3.80 5.71
CA SER A 41 2.78 4.90 6.36
C SER A 41 3.58 6.19 6.23
N ARG A 42 3.19 7.04 5.28
CA ARG A 42 3.80 8.36 5.08
C ARG A 42 3.68 9.26 6.32
N VAL A 43 2.59 9.13 7.08
CA VAL A 43 2.39 9.88 8.33
C VAL A 43 3.34 9.44 9.44
N ALA A 44 3.98 8.28 9.31
CA ALA A 44 4.97 7.78 10.26
C ALA A 44 6.42 8.17 9.92
N LEU A 45 6.66 8.88 8.80
CA LEU A 45 7.98 9.39 8.44
C LEU A 45 8.65 10.26 9.53
N PRO A 46 7.93 11.12 10.28
CA PRO A 46 8.54 11.88 11.38
C PRO A 46 9.24 11.01 12.42
N TYR A 47 8.73 9.80 12.69
CA TYR A 47 9.34 8.86 13.64
C TYR A 47 10.62 8.22 13.11
N ILE A 48 10.83 8.18 11.79
CA ILE A 48 12.12 7.82 11.21
C ILE A 48 13.11 8.96 11.37
N LEU A 49 12.66 10.20 11.14
CA LEU A 49 13.51 11.38 11.31
C LEU A 49 13.96 11.56 12.76
N SER A 50 13.08 11.27 13.73
CA SER A 50 13.40 11.29 15.15
C SER A 50 14.17 10.06 15.65
N LYS A 51 14.40 9.06 14.78
CA LYS A 51 15.03 7.77 15.10
C LYS A 51 14.26 6.86 16.07
N GLU A 52 12.98 7.14 16.30
CA GLU A 52 12.09 6.29 17.09
C GLU A 52 11.64 5.02 16.33
N LYS A 53 11.62 5.09 15.00
CA LYS A 53 11.26 3.99 14.10
C LYS A 53 12.24 3.83 12.95
N ASN A 54 12.27 2.63 12.38
CA ASN A 54 12.93 2.33 11.11
C ASN A 54 11.91 2.05 9.99
N LEU A 55 12.39 1.87 8.75
CA LEU A 55 11.53 1.69 7.58
C LEU A 55 10.60 0.47 7.71
N ARG A 56 11.10 -0.67 8.21
CA ARG A 56 10.29 -1.88 8.41
C ARG A 56 9.10 -1.62 9.35
N GLN A 57 9.32 -0.85 10.42
CA GLN A 57 8.27 -0.54 11.41
C GLN A 57 7.17 0.42 10.89
N ILE A 58 7.34 0.99 9.70
CA ILE A 58 6.33 1.85 9.07
C ILE A 58 5.81 1.28 7.75
N THR A 59 6.33 0.15 7.29
CA THR A 59 5.83 -0.56 6.11
C THR A 59 4.45 -1.17 6.42
N LEU A 60 3.52 -1.09 5.47
CA LEU A 60 2.11 -1.50 5.60
C LEU A 60 1.84 -2.90 5.02
N GLN A 61 2.81 -3.48 4.33
CA GLN A 61 2.78 -4.84 3.82
C GLN A 61 4.09 -5.52 4.19
N ASP A 62 4.01 -6.57 5.00
CA ASP A 62 5.18 -7.41 5.28
C ASP A 62 5.47 -8.32 4.06
N ASP A 63 6.74 -8.70 3.90
CA ASP A 63 7.20 -9.69 2.90
C ASP A 63 6.63 -11.09 3.17
#